data_AF-A0A1U8LAE8-F1
#
_entry.id   AF-A0A1U8LAE8-F1
#
_cell.length_a   1.000
_cell.length_b   1.000
_cell.length_c   1.000
_cell.angle_alpha   90.00
_cell.angle_beta   90.00
_cell.angle_gamma   90.00
#
_symmetry.space_group_name_H-M   'P 1'
#
loop_
_entity.id
_entity.type
_entity.pdbx_description
1 polymer ?
#
loop_
_entity_poly.entity_id
_entity_poly.type
_entity_poly.pdbx_seq_one_letter_code
_entity_poly.pdbx_strand_id
1 'polypeptide(L)'
;MTNTLIAQLHLVPPFPSPSKQSSISQPQIQIPNNPNPKPKPILFSKFLSLALTLTLNSPLPSLAIPSLTSQSSPQAPLTTTPFTQSKFLQLGLEDGKIRPCPSTNPGCVSTNAKSSSFAFPWVVPETSKENAVQELQEAILKTQKNAKIEVVEDTPNGKYIQAEVDGGFGPDVMEFLVKGDVVTYRSMAMKVTYIYPFTTAIGDSKGQLERLKNIVDQLGCN
;
A
#
# COMPACT_ATOMS: atom_id res chain seq x y z
N MET A 1 6.95 42.33 -66.25
CA MET A 1 7.21 43.57 -65.49
C MET A 1 6.28 43.51 -64.28
N THR A 2 6.74 42.91 -63.18
CA THR A 2 7.32 43.55 -61.96
C THR A 2 6.27 43.72 -60.85
N ASN A 3 6.45 42.91 -59.79
CA ASN A 3 6.21 43.08 -58.34
C ASN A 3 5.21 44.18 -57.89
N THR A 4 4.38 43.97 -56.86
CA THR A 4 4.75 43.89 -55.42
C THR A 4 3.46 43.58 -54.62
N LEU A 5 3.31 42.48 -53.87
CA LEU A 5 3.70 42.17 -52.48
C LEU A 5 2.90 42.91 -51.35
N ILE A 6 2.45 42.09 -50.39
CA ILE A 6 2.04 42.34 -48.99
C ILE A 6 0.54 42.55 -48.74
N ALA A 7 -0.15 41.48 -48.35
CA ALA A 7 -1.35 41.53 -47.49
C ALA A 7 -0.99 40.94 -46.11
N GLN A 8 -1.55 41.58 -45.08
CA GLN A 8 -1.03 41.73 -43.73
C GLN A 8 -0.94 40.47 -42.84
N LEU A 9 0.10 40.52 -42.00
CA LEU A 9 0.39 39.66 -40.86
C LEU A 9 -0.63 39.76 -39.72
N HIS A 10 -0.70 38.65 -38.98
CA HIS A 10 -1.34 38.42 -37.69
C HIS A 10 -1.30 39.60 -36.70
N LEU A 11 -2.43 39.85 -36.04
CA LEU A 11 -2.50 40.57 -34.77
C LEU A 11 -2.93 39.62 -33.66
N VAL A 12 -1.92 39.20 -32.91
CA VAL A 12 -1.98 38.56 -31.59
C VAL A 12 -2.54 39.55 -30.56
N PRO A 13 -3.49 39.19 -29.70
CA PRO A 13 -3.86 40.03 -28.56
C PRO A 13 -2.76 39.98 -27.47
N PRO A 14 -2.56 41.08 -26.73
CA PRO A 14 -1.34 41.33 -25.97
C PRO A 14 -1.23 40.48 -24.70
N PHE A 15 0.01 40.04 -24.43
CA PHE A 15 0.47 39.63 -23.10
C PHE A 15 0.27 40.77 -22.08
N PRO A 16 -0.33 40.50 -20.91
CA PRO A 16 -0.08 41.31 -19.72
C PRO A 16 1.15 40.77 -18.97
N SER A 17 2.23 41.56 -18.96
CA SER A 17 3.39 41.42 -18.07
C SER A 17 3.07 42.02 -16.67
N PRO A 18 3.94 41.87 -15.65
CA PRO A 18 3.53 41.35 -14.35
C PRO A 18 3.37 42.45 -13.30
N SER A 19 2.40 42.33 -12.39
CA SER A 19 2.48 43.05 -11.11
C SER A 19 1.67 42.37 -10.02
N LYS A 20 2.39 41.79 -9.06
CA LYS A 20 2.43 42.20 -7.64
C LYS A 20 2.83 41.00 -6.80
N GLN A 21 4.09 41.03 -6.34
CA GLN A 21 4.58 40.22 -5.25
C GLN A 21 3.63 40.37 -4.06
N SER A 22 2.93 39.29 -3.74
CA SER A 22 2.29 39.13 -2.45
C SER A 22 3.35 38.56 -1.53
N SER A 23 3.91 39.41 -0.67
CA SER A 23 4.82 39.00 0.39
C SER A 23 4.09 38.03 1.33
N ILE A 24 4.43 36.74 1.24
CA ILE A 24 4.06 35.77 2.27
C ILE A 24 4.91 36.10 3.50
N SER A 25 4.26 36.66 4.51
CA SER A 25 4.79 36.82 5.85
C SER A 25 5.13 35.44 6.41
N GLN A 26 6.40 35.20 6.71
CA GLN A 26 6.84 34.04 7.45
C GLN A 26 6.16 34.03 8.83
N PRO A 27 5.64 32.89 9.33
CA PRO A 27 5.27 32.77 10.73
C PRO A 27 6.55 32.74 11.57
N GLN A 28 6.88 33.88 12.16
CA GLN A 28 7.94 34.01 13.16
C GLN A 28 7.46 33.32 14.45
N ILE A 29 8.01 32.15 14.75
CA ILE A 29 7.83 31.49 16.05
C ILE A 29 8.49 32.40 17.10
N GLN A 30 7.65 33.08 17.90
CA GLN A 30 8.11 33.79 19.08
C GLN A 30 8.43 32.77 20.17
N ILE A 31 9.72 32.60 20.43
CA ILE A 31 10.24 31.90 21.61
C ILE A 31 10.02 32.84 22.81
N PRO A 32 9.27 32.45 23.85
CA PRO A 32 9.22 33.25 25.07
C PRO A 32 10.57 33.19 25.79
N ASN A 33 11.24 34.35 25.85
CA ASN A 33 12.38 34.61 26.71
C ASN A 33 11.94 34.49 28.18
N ASN A 34 12.33 33.42 28.86
CA ASN A 34 12.18 33.30 30.30
C ASN A 34 13.52 33.63 30.99
N PRO A 35 13.59 34.62 31.90
CA PRO A 35 14.83 35.00 32.54
C PRO A 35 15.37 33.90 33.47
N ASN A 36 16.67 33.72 33.35
CA ASN A 36 17.57 32.83 34.08
C ASN A 36 17.35 32.88 35.62
N PRO A 37 17.00 31.77 36.29
CA PRO A 37 16.97 31.73 37.76
C PRO A 37 18.39 31.47 38.31
N LYS A 38 18.83 32.37 39.20
CA LYS A 38 20.09 32.28 39.96
C LYS A 38 20.18 30.96 40.76
N PRO A 39 21.35 30.30 40.84
CA PRO A 39 21.51 29.09 41.63
C PRO A 39 21.45 29.41 43.14
N LYS A 40 20.49 28.81 43.85
CA LYS A 40 20.43 28.79 45.33
C LYS A 40 21.02 27.47 45.85
N PRO A 41 21.66 27.47 47.02
CA PRO A 41 22.46 26.36 47.51
C PRO A 41 21.61 25.13 47.83
N ILE A 42 22.22 23.99 47.52
CA ILE A 42 21.74 22.62 47.69
C ILE A 42 21.61 22.31 49.18
N LEU A 43 20.39 22.03 49.64
CA LEU A 43 20.12 21.48 50.97
C LEU A 43 19.87 19.97 50.81
N PHE A 44 20.87 19.16 51.14
CA PHE A 44 20.73 17.70 51.23
C PHE A 44 19.84 17.34 52.41
N SER A 45 18.54 17.14 52.17
CA SER A 45 17.64 16.55 53.15
C SER A 45 17.41 15.07 52.83
N LYS A 46 18.04 14.21 53.63
CA LYS A 46 17.63 12.84 53.99
C LYS A 46 17.22 11.91 52.83
N PHE A 47 18.16 11.08 52.40
CA PHE A 47 17.84 9.83 51.70
C PHE A 47 17.03 8.93 52.65
N LEU A 48 15.70 8.88 52.48
CA LEU A 48 14.94 7.73 52.94
C LEU A 48 15.19 6.60 51.93
N SER A 49 15.96 5.61 52.36
CA SER A 49 16.07 4.32 51.66
C SER A 49 14.70 3.66 51.62
N LEU A 50 14.04 3.70 50.46
CA LEU A 50 12.87 2.88 50.19
C LEU A 50 13.37 1.50 49.72
N ALA A 51 13.46 0.55 50.65
CA ALA A 51 13.75 -0.84 50.31
C ALA A 51 12.49 -1.44 49.63
N LEU A 52 12.56 -1.65 48.31
CA LEU A 52 11.55 -2.38 47.57
C LEU A 52 11.88 -3.88 47.65
N THR A 53 11.23 -4.60 48.55
CA THR A 53 11.33 -6.06 48.59
C THR A 53 10.59 -6.65 47.39
N LEU A 54 11.32 -7.03 46.35
CA LEU A 54 10.79 -7.87 45.27
C LEU A 54 10.63 -9.29 45.80
N THR A 55 9.43 -9.67 46.20
CA THR A 55 9.09 -11.09 46.37
C THR A 55 9.02 -11.72 44.97
N LEU A 56 10.10 -12.39 44.55
CA LEU A 56 10.05 -13.29 43.40
C LEU A 56 9.21 -14.51 43.79
N ASN A 57 7.89 -14.40 43.67
CA ASN A 57 7.05 -15.57 43.51
C ASN A 57 7.19 -16.00 42.04
N SER A 58 8.31 -16.64 41.71
CA SER A 58 8.40 -17.36 40.44
C SER A 58 7.44 -18.54 40.53
N PRO A 59 6.37 -18.62 39.71
CA PRO A 59 5.67 -19.88 39.56
C PRO A 59 6.69 -20.90 39.06
N LEU A 60 6.66 -22.11 39.65
CA LEU A 60 7.45 -23.23 39.17
C LEU A 60 7.27 -23.34 37.65
N PRO A 61 8.35 -23.59 36.87
CA PRO A 61 8.18 -23.91 35.46
C PRO A 61 7.31 -25.16 35.40
N SER A 62 6.08 -24.99 34.91
CA SER A 62 5.22 -26.10 34.56
C SER A 62 5.92 -26.83 33.42
N LEU A 63 6.61 -27.93 33.73
CA LEU A 63 7.06 -28.88 32.75
C LEU A 63 5.80 -29.55 32.20
N ALA A 64 5.27 -28.99 31.11
CA ALA A 64 4.26 -29.66 30.30
C ALA A 64 4.93 -30.87 29.64
N ILE A 65 4.85 -32.03 30.29
CA ILE A 65 5.12 -33.32 29.68
C ILE A 65 4.02 -33.52 28.64
N PRO A 66 4.30 -33.63 27.33
CA PRO A 66 3.27 -33.98 26.38
C PRO A 66 2.86 -35.43 26.66
N SER A 67 1.62 -35.62 27.11
CA SER A 67 1.02 -36.94 27.25
C SER A 67 0.93 -37.57 25.86
N LEU A 68 1.78 -38.58 25.58
CA LEU A 68 1.57 -39.50 24.46
C LEU A 68 0.39 -40.43 24.81
N THR A 69 -0.82 -39.93 24.65
CA THR A 69 -2.02 -40.75 24.56
C THR A 69 -2.60 -40.55 23.18
N SER A 70 -2.30 -41.52 22.29
CA SER A 70 -2.93 -41.63 20.97
C SER A 70 -4.41 -41.95 21.16
N GLN A 71 -5.25 -40.92 21.14
CA GLN A 71 -6.66 -41.09 20.83
C GLN A 71 -7.04 -40.04 19.80
N SER A 72 -7.40 -40.54 18.62
CA SER A 72 -7.97 -39.80 17.50
C SER A 72 -9.10 -38.89 17.97
N SER A 73 -8.85 -37.59 17.93
CA SER A 73 -9.80 -36.50 18.21
C SER A 73 -9.69 -35.50 17.06
N PRO A 74 -10.78 -34.85 16.60
CA PRO A 74 -10.85 -34.18 15.31
C PRO A 74 -9.81 -33.08 15.19
N GLN A 75 -9.16 -33.04 14.02
CA GLN A 75 -8.00 -32.21 13.68
C GLN A 75 -8.07 -30.81 14.31
N ALA A 76 -7.23 -30.57 15.31
CA ALA A 76 -6.75 -29.23 15.60
C ALA A 76 -6.18 -28.66 14.30
N PRO A 77 -6.46 -27.39 13.93
CA PRO A 77 -5.88 -26.80 12.74
C PRO A 77 -4.36 -26.90 12.87
N LEU A 78 -3.72 -27.58 11.92
CA LEU A 78 -2.28 -27.58 11.80
C LEU A 78 -1.81 -26.14 11.92
N THR A 79 -1.12 -25.79 13.01
CA THR A 79 -0.55 -24.46 13.21
C THR A 79 0.51 -24.25 12.15
N THR A 80 0.08 -23.78 10.98
CA THR A 80 0.95 -23.46 9.86
C THR A 80 1.67 -22.16 10.16
N THR A 81 2.98 -22.12 9.96
CA THR A 81 3.76 -20.91 10.16
C THR A 81 3.37 -19.85 9.12
N PRO A 82 3.58 -18.55 9.39
CA PRO A 82 3.36 -17.48 8.41
C PRO A 82 4.08 -17.74 7.07
N PHE A 83 5.29 -18.30 7.13
CA PHE A 83 6.06 -18.70 5.96
C PHE A 83 5.38 -19.80 5.12
N THR A 84 4.78 -20.81 5.76
CA THR A 84 4.05 -21.85 5.02
C THR A 84 2.76 -21.29 4.44
N GLN A 85 2.06 -20.41 5.18
CA GLN A 85 0.85 -19.74 4.68
C GLN A 85 1.14 -18.84 3.47
N SER A 86 2.25 -18.11 3.48
CA SER A 86 2.61 -17.20 2.38
C SER A 86 2.94 -17.91 1.08
N LYS A 87 3.17 -19.24 1.09
CA LYS A 87 3.41 -20.02 -0.13
C LYS A 87 2.14 -20.34 -0.91
N PHE A 88 0.98 -20.32 -0.25
CA PHE A 88 -0.30 -20.71 -0.85
C PHE A 88 -1.22 -19.48 -0.91
N LEU A 89 -0.92 -18.58 -1.83
CA LEU A 89 -1.73 -17.40 -2.06
C LEU A 89 -2.90 -17.76 -2.97
N GLN A 90 -4.12 -17.52 -2.48
CA GLN A 90 -5.34 -17.74 -3.26
C GLN A 90 -5.61 -16.52 -4.12
N LEU A 91 -5.65 -16.74 -5.44
CA LEU A 91 -6.02 -15.78 -6.46
C LEU A 91 -7.52 -15.84 -6.77
N GLY A 92 -8.01 -14.89 -7.56
CA GLY A 92 -9.37 -14.79 -8.03
C GLY A 92 -10.31 -14.04 -7.09
N LEU A 93 -11.59 -14.19 -7.39
CA LEU A 93 -12.67 -13.55 -6.65
C LEU A 93 -13.10 -14.39 -5.44
N GLU A 94 -13.58 -13.72 -4.40
CA GLU A 94 -14.28 -14.30 -3.25
C GLU A 94 -15.63 -13.60 -3.14
N ASP A 95 -16.71 -14.38 -3.20
CA ASP A 95 -18.09 -13.87 -3.24
C ASP A 95 -18.33 -12.80 -4.33
N GLY A 96 -17.67 -12.98 -5.48
CA GLY A 96 -17.75 -12.06 -6.61
C GLY A 96 -17.11 -10.69 -6.37
N LYS A 97 -16.20 -10.59 -5.39
CA LYS A 97 -15.36 -9.40 -5.12
C LYS A 97 -13.90 -9.77 -5.14
N ILE A 98 -13.03 -8.79 -5.36
CA ILE A 98 -11.59 -8.97 -5.18
C ILE A 98 -11.31 -9.41 -3.73
N ARG A 99 -10.46 -10.41 -3.56
CA ARG A 99 -10.06 -10.92 -2.24
C ARG A 99 -9.30 -9.87 -1.42
N PRO A 100 -9.34 -9.93 -0.08
CA PRO A 100 -8.46 -9.12 0.76
C PRO A 100 -7.00 -9.54 0.63
N CYS A 101 -6.10 -8.69 1.13
CA CYS A 101 -4.73 -9.11 1.32
C CYS A 101 -4.64 -10.09 2.49
N PRO A 102 -3.85 -11.17 2.35
CA PRO A 102 -3.56 -12.03 3.49
C PRO A 102 -2.68 -11.26 4.50
N SER A 103 -2.94 -11.47 5.79
CA SER A 103 -2.18 -10.84 6.87
C SER A 103 -0.69 -11.21 6.89
N THR A 104 -0.32 -12.29 6.22
CA THR A 104 1.05 -12.80 6.07
C THR A 104 1.80 -12.22 4.86
N ASN A 105 1.21 -11.29 4.12
CA ASN A 105 1.87 -10.67 2.97
C ASN A 105 1.91 -9.15 3.11
N PRO A 106 3.02 -8.58 3.62
CA PRO A 106 3.16 -7.12 3.74
C PRO A 106 3.28 -6.44 2.37
N GLY A 107 3.64 -7.17 1.32
CA GLY A 107 3.76 -6.68 -0.05
C GLY A 107 2.45 -6.76 -0.83
N CYS A 108 1.31 -6.57 -0.17
CA CYS A 108 -0.02 -6.62 -0.78
C CYS A 108 -0.81 -5.33 -0.51
N VAL A 109 -1.57 -4.90 -1.52
CA VAL A 109 -2.59 -3.83 -1.46
C VAL A 109 -3.88 -4.35 -2.07
N SER A 110 -5.02 -4.12 -1.42
CA SER A 110 -6.33 -4.54 -1.94
C SER A 110 -7.40 -3.48 -1.70
N THR A 111 -8.36 -3.39 -2.61
CA THR A 111 -9.57 -2.58 -2.47
C THR A 111 -10.68 -3.27 -1.67
N ASN A 112 -10.38 -4.41 -1.05
CA ASN A 112 -11.29 -5.08 -0.13
C ASN A 112 -11.03 -4.62 1.31
N ALA A 113 -12.03 -4.00 1.94
CA ALA A 113 -11.94 -3.40 3.27
C ALA A 113 -11.68 -4.38 4.42
N LYS A 114 -11.74 -5.70 4.18
CA LYS A 114 -11.35 -6.71 5.18
C LYS A 114 -9.82 -6.79 5.38
N SER A 115 -9.04 -6.06 4.59
CA SER A 115 -7.57 -6.01 4.64
C SER A 115 -7.08 -4.83 5.50
N SER A 116 -5.98 -5.02 6.24
CA SER A 116 -5.24 -3.89 6.85
C SER A 116 -4.50 -3.03 5.82
N SER A 117 -4.19 -3.60 4.65
CA SER A 117 -3.57 -2.92 3.51
C SER A 117 -4.64 -2.54 2.49
N PHE A 118 -5.64 -1.78 2.93
CA PHE A 118 -6.76 -1.34 2.11
C PHE A 118 -6.41 -0.11 1.26
N ALA A 119 -6.92 -0.06 0.02
CA ALA A 119 -6.89 1.10 -0.85
C ALA A 119 -8.28 1.38 -1.44
N PHE A 120 -8.50 2.60 -1.92
CA PHE A 120 -9.78 2.94 -2.53
C PHE A 120 -9.89 2.37 -3.95
N PRO A 121 -11.09 1.89 -4.36
CA PRO A 121 -11.38 1.59 -5.75
C PRO A 121 -11.16 2.82 -6.64
N TRP A 122 -10.84 2.60 -7.90
CA TRP A 122 -10.68 3.68 -8.88
C TRP A 122 -11.98 3.95 -9.61
N VAL A 123 -12.16 5.20 -10.01
CA VAL A 123 -13.22 5.59 -10.96
C VAL A 123 -12.60 5.85 -12.32
N VAL A 124 -13.11 5.14 -13.33
CA VAL A 124 -12.71 5.30 -14.73
C VAL A 124 -13.37 6.56 -15.30
N PRO A 125 -12.61 7.43 -15.99
CA PRO A 125 -13.18 8.60 -16.67
C PRO A 125 -14.29 8.21 -17.65
N GLU A 126 -15.30 9.08 -17.80
CA GLU A 126 -16.43 8.86 -18.74
C GLU A 126 -15.96 8.52 -20.17
N THR A 127 -14.87 9.13 -20.63
CA THR A 127 -14.31 8.92 -21.97
C THR A 127 -13.80 7.50 -22.22
N SER A 128 -13.53 6.75 -21.15
CA SER A 128 -12.88 5.45 -21.16
C SER A 128 -13.81 4.32 -20.70
N LYS A 129 -15.07 4.61 -20.37
CA LYS A 129 -15.98 3.62 -19.77
C LYS A 129 -16.27 2.44 -20.68
N GLU A 130 -16.53 2.69 -21.96
CA GLU A 130 -16.89 1.63 -22.92
C GLU A 130 -15.71 0.69 -23.19
N ASN A 131 -14.47 1.20 -23.10
CA ASN A 131 -13.24 0.46 -23.41
C ASN A 131 -12.38 0.20 -22.17
N ALA A 132 -12.91 0.40 -20.95
CA ALA A 132 -12.14 0.42 -19.71
C ALA A 132 -11.26 -0.81 -19.51
N VAL A 133 -11.75 -1.98 -19.93
CA VAL A 133 -11.04 -3.27 -19.82
C VAL A 133 -9.87 -3.36 -20.78
N GLN A 134 -10.01 -2.83 -22.00
CA GLN A 134 -8.94 -2.82 -22.99
C GLN A 134 -7.89 -1.78 -22.62
N GLU A 135 -8.32 -0.57 -22.24
CA GLU A 135 -7.41 0.50 -21.80
C GLU A 135 -6.63 0.09 -20.55
N LEU A 136 -7.27 -0.59 -19.59
CA LEU A 136 -6.59 -1.12 -18.41
C LEU A 136 -5.51 -2.16 -18.78
N GLN A 137 -5.82 -3.09 -19.69
CA GLN A 137 -4.83 -4.06 -20.17
C GLN A 137 -3.65 -3.36 -20.86
N GLU A 138 -3.92 -2.37 -21.71
CA GLU A 138 -2.88 -1.59 -22.37
C GLU A 138 -2.04 -0.80 -21.35
N ALA A 139 -2.67 -0.17 -20.36
CA ALA A 139 -1.98 0.55 -19.31
C ALA A 139 -1.07 -0.36 -18.48
N ILE A 140 -1.50 -1.59 -18.18
CA ILE A 140 -0.67 -2.59 -17.50
C ILE A 140 0.55 -2.94 -18.37
N LEU A 141 0.34 -3.28 -19.65
CA LEU A 141 1.41 -3.65 -20.58
C LEU A 141 2.43 -2.51 -20.81
N LYS A 142 1.96 -1.26 -20.78
CA LYS A 142 2.80 -0.07 -21.01
C LYS A 142 3.60 0.35 -19.77
N THR A 143 3.01 0.23 -18.58
CA THR A 143 3.62 0.75 -17.33
C THR A 143 4.45 -0.29 -16.59
N GLN A 144 4.12 -1.58 -16.73
CA GLN A 144 4.74 -2.67 -15.98
C GLN A 144 5.78 -3.39 -16.82
N LYS A 145 6.88 -3.82 -16.19
CA LYS A 145 7.96 -4.55 -16.87
C LYS A 145 7.57 -6.01 -17.05
N ASN A 146 7.75 -6.53 -18.27
CA ASN A 146 7.47 -7.91 -18.66
C ASN A 146 6.07 -8.39 -18.27
N ALA A 147 5.08 -7.49 -18.34
CA ALA A 147 3.72 -7.80 -17.95
C ALA A 147 3.08 -8.85 -18.88
N LYS A 148 2.37 -9.79 -18.28
CA LYS A 148 1.63 -10.84 -18.98
C LYS A 148 0.21 -10.89 -18.44
N ILE A 149 -0.76 -10.79 -19.34
CA ILE A 149 -2.16 -10.99 -18.98
C ILE A 149 -2.42 -12.49 -18.99
N GLU A 150 -2.64 -13.06 -17.81
CA GLU A 150 -2.82 -14.51 -17.62
C GLU A 150 -4.28 -14.91 -17.79
N VAL A 151 -5.20 -14.09 -17.25
CA VAL A 151 -6.64 -14.40 -17.25
C VAL A 151 -7.44 -13.16 -17.58
N VAL A 152 -8.43 -13.31 -18.48
CA VAL A 152 -9.52 -12.35 -18.69
C VAL A 152 -10.82 -13.16 -18.67
N GLU A 153 -11.64 -12.94 -17.64
CA GLU A 153 -12.86 -13.70 -17.40
C GLU A 153 -14.07 -12.79 -17.25
N ASP A 154 -15.16 -13.16 -17.89
CA ASP A 154 -16.45 -12.50 -17.73
C ASP A 154 -17.20 -13.09 -16.55
N THR A 155 -17.42 -12.27 -15.52
CA THR A 155 -18.14 -12.67 -14.31
C THR A 155 -19.47 -11.93 -14.21
N PRO A 156 -20.46 -12.46 -13.46
CA PRO A 156 -21.72 -11.75 -13.22
C PRO A 156 -21.53 -10.37 -12.56
N ASN A 157 -20.38 -10.14 -11.92
CA ASN A 157 -20.08 -8.94 -11.15
C ASN A 157 -19.19 -7.94 -11.90
N GLY A 158 -18.78 -8.25 -13.13
CA GLY A 158 -17.85 -7.45 -13.93
C GLY A 158 -16.84 -8.29 -14.70
N LYS A 159 -15.91 -7.63 -15.40
CA LYS A 159 -14.80 -8.31 -16.06
C LYS A 159 -13.62 -8.45 -15.10
N TYR A 160 -13.19 -9.68 -14.87
CA TYR A 160 -12.04 -10.01 -14.05
C TYR A 160 -10.79 -10.14 -14.92
N ILE A 161 -9.68 -9.56 -14.47
CA ILE A 161 -8.39 -9.56 -15.16
C ILE A 161 -7.31 -9.94 -14.15
N GLN A 162 -6.45 -10.86 -14.54
CA GLN A 162 -5.24 -11.22 -13.81
C GLN A 162 -4.03 -10.98 -14.68
N ALA A 163 -3.04 -10.27 -14.13
CA ALA A 163 -1.77 -10.01 -14.77
C ALA A 163 -0.61 -10.43 -13.87
N GLU A 164 0.40 -11.07 -14.44
CA GLU A 164 1.70 -11.30 -13.83
C GLU A 164 2.68 -10.20 -14.27
N VAL A 165 3.43 -9.63 -13.33
CA VAL A 165 4.38 -8.54 -13.58
C VAL A 165 5.67 -8.78 -12.81
N ASP A 166 6.79 -8.20 -13.27
CA ASP A 166 8.05 -8.36 -12.56
C ASP A 166 8.07 -7.62 -11.21
N GLY A 167 8.22 -8.36 -10.13
CA GLY A 167 8.41 -7.86 -8.78
C GLY A 167 9.89 -7.72 -8.37
N GLY A 168 10.11 -7.19 -7.15
CA GLY A 168 11.47 -7.00 -6.62
C GLY A 168 12.17 -8.31 -6.23
N PHE A 169 11.41 -9.31 -5.76
CA PHE A 169 11.95 -10.60 -5.26
C PHE A 169 11.45 -11.82 -6.03
N GLY A 170 10.73 -11.61 -7.12
CA GLY A 170 10.03 -12.62 -7.92
C GLY A 170 8.88 -11.97 -8.69
N PRO A 171 8.06 -12.74 -9.40
CA PRO A 171 6.87 -12.20 -10.04
C PRO A 171 5.85 -11.73 -8.99
N ASP A 172 5.17 -10.65 -9.30
CA ASP A 172 4.02 -10.13 -8.57
C ASP A 172 2.76 -10.36 -9.42
N VAL A 173 1.61 -10.44 -8.75
CA VAL A 173 0.32 -10.61 -9.42
C VAL A 173 -0.57 -9.41 -9.14
N MET A 174 -1.21 -8.92 -10.19
CA MET A 174 -2.22 -7.88 -10.14
C MET A 174 -3.55 -8.46 -10.59
N GLU A 175 -4.59 -8.21 -9.81
CA GLU A 175 -5.96 -8.63 -10.06
C GLU A 175 -6.85 -7.41 -10.12
N PHE A 176 -7.70 -7.36 -11.13
CA PHE A 176 -8.64 -6.28 -11.34
C PHE A 176 -10.03 -6.86 -11.59
N LEU A 177 -11.04 -6.18 -11.07
CA LEU A 177 -12.44 -6.43 -11.36
C LEU A 177 -13.06 -5.10 -11.75
N VAL A 178 -13.39 -5.00 -13.03
CA VAL A 178 -13.99 -3.82 -13.65
C VAL A 178 -15.51 -3.99 -13.65
N LYS A 179 -16.20 -3.10 -12.93
CA LYS A 179 -17.66 -3.10 -12.82
C LYS A 179 -18.20 -1.74 -13.24
N GLY A 180 -18.62 -1.63 -14.50
CA GLY A 180 -19.04 -0.37 -15.08
C GLY A 180 -17.87 0.61 -15.08
N ASP A 181 -17.99 1.69 -14.31
CA ASP A 181 -16.97 2.72 -14.15
C ASP A 181 -16.08 2.57 -12.92
N VAL A 182 -16.32 1.56 -12.07
CA VAL A 182 -15.51 1.32 -10.87
C VAL A 182 -14.57 0.14 -11.10
N VAL A 183 -13.29 0.35 -10.79
CA VAL A 183 -12.26 -0.70 -10.79
C VAL A 183 -11.88 -1.03 -9.36
N THR A 184 -12.18 -2.26 -8.97
CA THR A 184 -11.63 -2.85 -7.73
C THR A 184 -10.42 -3.68 -8.09
N TYR A 185 -9.38 -3.64 -7.25
CA TYR A 185 -8.12 -4.31 -7.53
C TYR A 185 -7.45 -4.89 -6.29
N ARG A 186 -6.50 -5.78 -6.52
CA ARG A 186 -5.51 -6.27 -5.56
C ARG A 186 -4.18 -6.44 -6.28
N SER A 187 -3.11 -5.90 -5.72
CA SER A 187 -1.74 -6.09 -6.22
C SER A 187 -0.90 -6.70 -5.11
N MET A 188 -0.20 -7.79 -5.39
CA MET A 188 0.53 -8.50 -4.35
C MET A 188 1.78 -9.22 -4.83
N ALA A 189 2.79 -9.25 -3.97
CA ALA A 189 3.98 -10.03 -4.19
C ALA A 189 3.73 -11.54 -4.00
N MET A 190 4.13 -12.39 -4.96
CA MET A 190 3.97 -13.85 -4.82
C MET A 190 4.95 -14.45 -3.82
N LYS A 191 6.08 -13.78 -3.62
CA LYS A 191 7.15 -14.24 -2.75
C LYS A 191 7.35 -13.28 -1.60
N VAL A 192 7.09 -13.78 -0.40
CA VAL A 192 7.38 -13.05 0.85
C VAL A 192 8.63 -13.64 1.48
N THR A 193 9.59 -12.76 1.79
CA THR A 193 10.84 -13.15 2.46
C THR A 193 10.66 -13.06 3.96
N TYR A 194 11.09 -14.07 4.71
CA TYR A 194 10.94 -14.13 6.17
C TYR A 194 12.29 -14.27 6.87
N ILE A 195 12.45 -13.58 8.00
CA ILE A 195 13.61 -13.74 8.88
C ILE A 195 13.35 -14.89 9.86
N TYR A 196 14.21 -15.88 9.84
CA TYR A 196 14.21 -16.98 10.80
C TYR A 196 15.08 -16.61 12.03
N PRO A 197 14.69 -16.96 13.27
CA PRO A 197 13.49 -17.71 13.71
C PRO A 197 12.25 -16.85 13.97
N PHE A 198 12.31 -15.54 13.75
CA PHE A 198 11.27 -14.59 14.21
C PHE A 198 9.99 -14.58 13.38
N THR A 199 9.94 -15.29 12.24
CA THR A 199 8.78 -15.33 11.32
C THR A 199 8.30 -13.94 10.89
N THR A 200 9.19 -12.94 10.95
CA THR A 200 8.91 -11.57 10.53
C THR A 200 9.09 -11.49 9.02
N ALA A 201 8.06 -11.04 8.31
CA ALA A 201 8.14 -10.77 6.89
C ALA A 201 8.97 -9.50 6.61
N ILE A 202 9.83 -9.56 5.59
CA ILE A 202 10.58 -8.43 5.06
C ILE A 202 9.82 -7.87 3.86
N GLY A 203 9.63 -6.55 3.85
CA GLY A 203 9.05 -5.82 2.73
C GLY A 203 7.95 -4.88 3.18
N ASP A 204 7.50 -4.06 2.24
CA ASP A 204 6.33 -3.20 2.38
C ASP A 204 5.52 -3.20 1.08
N SER A 205 4.38 -2.52 1.11
CA SER A 205 3.50 -2.39 -0.04
C SER A 205 3.83 -1.19 -0.94
N LYS A 206 4.92 -0.44 -0.69
CA LYS A 206 5.21 0.81 -1.42
C LYS A 206 5.44 0.56 -2.90
N GLY A 207 6.18 -0.48 -3.25
CA GLY A 207 6.40 -0.84 -4.66
C GLY A 207 5.10 -1.22 -5.38
N GLN A 208 4.15 -1.85 -4.68
CA GLN A 208 2.82 -2.15 -5.24
C GLN A 208 2.02 -0.87 -5.45
N LEU A 209 2.04 0.04 -4.46
CA LEU A 209 1.34 1.32 -4.53
C LEU A 209 1.87 2.21 -5.68
N GLU A 210 3.18 2.29 -5.85
CA GLU A 210 3.80 3.09 -6.90
C GLU A 210 3.41 2.59 -8.30
N ARG A 211 3.38 1.26 -8.50
CA ARG A 211 2.96 0.66 -9.77
C ARG A 211 1.49 0.90 -10.08
N LEU A 212 0.65 0.69 -9.06
CA LEU A 212 -0.78 1.00 -9.14
C LEU A 212 -0.99 2.47 -9.50
N LYS A 213 -0.22 3.38 -8.87
CA LYS A 213 -0.23 4.80 -9.20
C LYS A 213 0.16 5.08 -10.65
N ASN A 214 1.19 4.40 -11.19
CA ASN A 214 1.58 4.58 -12.59
C ASN A 214 0.47 4.15 -13.58
N ILE A 215 -0.26 3.08 -13.24
CA ILE A 215 -1.43 2.64 -14.03
C ILE A 215 -2.55 3.69 -13.96
N VAL A 216 -2.86 4.17 -12.75
CA VAL A 216 -3.86 5.23 -12.53
C VAL A 216 -3.51 6.50 -13.30
N ASP A 217 -2.27 6.95 -13.21
CA ASP A 217 -1.77 8.15 -13.88
C ASP A 217 -1.85 7.99 -15.42
N GLN A 218 -1.65 6.77 -15.95
CA GLN A 218 -1.79 6.46 -17.38
C GLN A 218 -3.25 6.38 -17.85
N LEU A 219 -4.17 5.94 -16.99
CA LEU A 219 -5.61 5.85 -17.27
C LEU A 219 -6.37 7.15 -16.99
N GLY A 220 -5.78 8.05 -16.20
CA GLY A 220 -6.45 9.27 -15.72
C GLY A 220 -7.55 9.00 -14.70
N CYS A 221 -7.50 7.87 -13.99
CA CYS A 221 -8.47 7.51 -12.96
C CYS A 221 -8.33 8.39 -11.71
N ASN A 222 -9.43 8.52 -10.94
CA ASN A 222 -9.44 9.16 -9.62
C ASN A 222 -9.75 8.18 -8.48
#